data_AF-D7NYE7-F1
#
_entry.id   AF-D7NYE7-F1
#
_cell.length_a   1.000
_cell.length_b   1.000
_cell.length_c   1.000
_cell.angle_alpha   90.00
_cell.angle_beta   90.00
_cell.angle_gamma   90.00
#
_symmetry.space_group_name_H-M   'P 1'
#
loop_
_entity.id
_entity.type
_entity.pdbx_description
1 polymer ?
#
loop_
_entity_poly.entity_id
_entity_poly.type
_entity_poly.pdbx_seq_one_letter_code
_entity_poly.pdbx_strand_id
1 'polypeptide(L)'
;PDYGFPGRKEREMVATQQEMNDAQLVLQQRDYCAHYLIRLLKCKRDSFPNFLACKHEQHDWDYCEHLDYVMRMKEYERERRLLQRKKRRE
;
A
#
# COMPACT_ATOMS: atom_id res chain seq x y z
N PRO A 1 11.88 -15.18 1.51
CA PRO A 1 10.69 -14.61 2.21
C PRO A 1 10.15 -15.53 3.32
N ASP A 2 10.22 -16.86 3.10
CA ASP A 2 9.51 -17.85 3.93
C ASP A 2 10.30 -18.34 5.15
N TYR A 3 11.59 -18.00 5.25
CA TYR A 3 12.42 -18.40 6.39
C TYR A 3 11.83 -17.91 7.73
N GLY A 4 11.31 -18.84 8.52
CA GLY A 4 10.69 -18.57 9.82
C GLY A 4 9.18 -18.30 9.80
N PHE A 5 8.49 -18.45 8.66
CA PHE A 5 7.04 -18.30 8.58
C PHE A 5 6.38 -19.61 8.09
N PRO A 6 5.56 -20.28 8.92
CA PRO A 6 4.70 -21.35 8.45
C PRO A 6 3.49 -20.75 7.70
N GLY A 7 3.50 -20.78 6.37
CA GLY A 7 2.35 -20.38 5.53
C GLY A 7 2.10 -18.86 5.46
N ARG A 8 3.08 -18.07 5.01
CA ARG A 8 2.92 -16.63 4.79
C ARG A 8 1.89 -16.37 3.68
N LYS A 9 0.84 -15.62 3.99
CA LYS A 9 -0.16 -15.17 2.99
C LYS A 9 0.44 -14.09 2.10
N GLU A 10 0.08 -14.15 0.82
CA GLU A 10 0.44 -13.11 -0.15
C GLU A 10 -0.39 -11.85 0.05
N ARG A 11 0.11 -10.72 -0.47
CA ARG A 11 -0.62 -9.46 -0.44
C ARG A 11 -1.65 -9.47 -1.56
N GLU A 12 -2.90 -9.19 -1.22
CA GLU A 12 -3.99 -9.16 -2.18
C GLU A 12 -4.04 -7.80 -2.88
N MET A 13 -3.98 -7.82 -4.21
CA MET A 13 -4.23 -6.64 -5.05
C MET A 13 -5.72 -6.52 -5.30
N VAL A 14 -6.35 -5.48 -4.73
CA VAL A 14 -7.80 -5.25 -4.88
C VAL A 14 -8.14 -4.59 -6.21
N ALA A 15 -7.34 -3.61 -6.64
CA ALA A 15 -7.55 -2.91 -7.92
C ALA A 15 -7.07 -3.77 -9.08
N THR A 16 -7.90 -3.90 -10.11
CA THR A 16 -7.49 -4.58 -11.34
C THR A 16 -6.53 -3.71 -12.14
N GLN A 17 -5.68 -4.34 -12.96
CA GLN A 17 -4.72 -3.62 -13.80
C GLN A 17 -5.42 -2.73 -14.85
N GLN A 18 -6.58 -3.17 -15.35
CA GLN A 18 -7.39 -2.41 -16.31
C GLN A 18 -7.94 -1.15 -15.65
N GLU A 19 -8.54 -1.24 -14.46
CA GLU A 19 -9.05 -0.08 -13.72
C GLU A 19 -7.96 0.97 -13.43
N MET A 20 -6.73 0.55 -13.10
CA MET A 20 -5.61 1.47 -12.88
C MET A 20 -5.15 2.16 -14.18
N ASN A 21 -5.25 1.48 -15.32
CA ASN A 21 -4.94 2.06 -16.63
C ASN A 21 -6.02 3.05 -17.07
N ASP A 22 -7.29 2.70 -16.89
CA ASP A 22 -8.44 3.55 -17.24
C ASP A 22 -8.48 4.82 -16.39
N ALA A 23 -8.09 4.72 -15.11
CA ALA A 23 -7.90 5.86 -14.22
C ALA A 23 -6.62 6.67 -14.52
N GLN A 24 -5.80 6.25 -15.49
CA GLN A 24 -4.56 6.90 -15.90
C GLN A 24 -3.60 7.20 -14.73
N LEU A 25 -3.49 6.25 -13.79
CA LEU A 25 -2.61 6.42 -12.64
C LEU A 25 -1.14 6.45 -13.06
N VAL A 26 -0.35 7.30 -12.38
CA VAL A 26 1.11 7.36 -12.53
C VAL A 26 1.72 6.04 -12.04
N LEU A 27 2.81 5.59 -12.65
CA LEU A 27 3.47 4.32 -12.29
C LEU A 27 3.79 4.20 -10.79
N GLN A 28 4.18 5.29 -10.14
CA GLN A 28 4.50 5.32 -8.71
C GLN A 28 3.27 5.15 -7.80
N GLN A 29 2.06 5.40 -8.32
CA GLN A 29 0.81 5.31 -7.57
C GLN A 29 0.11 3.96 -7.76
N ARG A 30 0.68 3.06 -8.59
CA ARG A 30 0.14 1.73 -8.91
C ARG A 30 0.57 0.70 -7.86
N ASP A 31 0.40 1.04 -6.60
CA ASP A 31 0.74 0.21 -5.45
C ASP A 31 -0.48 -0.62 -5.00
N TYR A 32 -0.29 -1.48 -3.98
CA TYR A 32 -1.38 -2.27 -3.37
C TYR A 32 -2.54 -1.39 -2.87
N CYS A 33 -2.24 -0.13 -2.57
CA CYS A 33 -3.19 0.86 -2.08
C CYS A 33 -4.00 1.60 -3.16
N ALA A 34 -3.75 1.34 -4.45
CA ALA A 34 -4.31 2.13 -5.56
C ALA A 34 -5.85 2.20 -5.60
N HIS A 35 -6.54 1.21 -5.01
CA HIS A 35 -8.01 1.18 -4.94
C HIS A 35 -8.60 2.37 -4.15
N TYR A 36 -7.93 2.85 -3.10
CA TYR A 36 -8.36 4.04 -2.38
C TYR A 36 -8.14 5.32 -3.20
N LEU A 37 -7.04 5.38 -3.94
CA LEU A 37 -6.74 6.52 -4.81
C LEU A 37 -7.77 6.65 -5.94
N ILE A 38 -8.20 5.54 -6.54
CA ILE A 38 -9.27 5.54 -7.55
C ILE A 38 -10.57 6.09 -6.94
N ARG A 39 -10.92 5.68 -5.72
CA ARG A 39 -12.11 6.18 -5.00
C ARG A 39 -12.01 7.69 -4.71
N LEU A 40 -10.83 8.15 -4.31
CA LEU A 40 -10.55 9.56 -4.09
C LEU A 40 -10.76 10.39 -5.36
N LEU A 41 -10.18 9.96 -6.48
CA LEU A 41 -10.29 10.66 -7.76
C LEU A 41 -11.74 10.71 -8.24
N LYS A 42 -12.47 9.61 -8.09
CA LYS A 42 -13.91 9.56 -8.38
C LYS A 42 -14.69 10.57 -7.52
N CYS A 43 -14.48 10.56 -6.22
CA CYS A 43 -15.13 11.48 -5.29
C CYS A 43 -14.82 12.95 -5.60
N LYS A 44 -13.56 13.30 -5.91
CA LYS A 44 -13.18 14.65 -6.34
C LYS A 44 -13.89 15.10 -7.62
N ARG A 45 -14.09 14.19 -8.57
CA ARG A 45 -14.81 14.48 -9.83
C ARG A 45 -16.30 14.70 -9.58
N ASP A 46 -16.90 13.88 -8.73
CA ASP A 46 -18.33 13.89 -8.48
C ASP A 46 -18.74 15.02 -7.51
N SER A 47 -17.84 15.47 -6.62
CA SER A 47 -18.13 16.49 -5.61
C SER A 47 -17.80 17.93 -6.02
N PHE A 48 -17.38 18.19 -7.26
CA PHE A 48 -17.08 19.55 -7.73
C PHE A 48 -18.37 20.40 -7.76
N PRO A 49 -18.41 21.62 -7.17
CA PRO A 49 -17.30 22.52 -6.76
C PRO A 49 -16.86 22.41 -5.29
N ASN A 50 -17.44 21.51 -4.50
CA ASN A 50 -17.13 21.38 -3.08
C ASN A 50 -15.83 20.60 -2.84
N PHE A 51 -14.71 21.33 -2.74
CA PHE A 51 -13.38 20.74 -2.55
C PHE A 51 -13.14 20.08 -1.19
N LEU A 52 -13.96 20.40 -0.18
CA LEU A 52 -13.80 19.90 1.20
C LEU A 52 -14.58 18.61 1.49
N ALA A 53 -15.44 18.16 0.59
CA ALA A 53 -16.32 17.01 0.84
C ALA A 53 -15.56 15.68 0.94
N CYS A 54 -14.42 15.56 0.26
CA CYS A 54 -13.73 14.29 0.02
C CYS A 54 -12.60 13.99 1.02
N LYS A 55 -12.76 14.33 2.31
CA LYS A 55 -11.70 14.22 3.31
C LYS A 55 -11.53 12.81 3.88
N HIS A 56 -12.61 12.05 3.94
CA HIS A 56 -12.57 10.67 4.43
C HIS A 56 -11.80 9.77 3.47
N GLU A 57 -12.04 9.90 2.17
CA GLU A 57 -11.35 9.15 1.13
C GLU A 57 -9.86 9.51 1.06
N GLN A 58 -9.49 10.76 1.36
CA GLN A 58 -8.09 11.17 1.49
C GLN A 58 -7.43 10.42 2.65
N HIS A 59 -8.06 10.49 3.82
CA HIS A 59 -7.54 9.84 5.02
C HIS A 59 -7.42 8.32 4.85
N ASP A 60 -8.38 7.66 4.19
CA ASP A 60 -8.32 6.22 3.93
C ASP A 60 -7.12 5.84 3.06
N TRP A 61 -6.85 6.63 2.02
CA TRP A 61 -5.67 6.44 1.18
C TRP A 61 -4.37 6.67 1.97
N ASP A 62 -4.25 7.79 2.68
CA ASP A 62 -3.08 8.13 3.50
C ASP A 62 -2.80 7.05 4.56
N TYR A 63 -3.85 6.55 5.20
CA TYR A 63 -3.75 5.51 6.22
C TYR A 63 -3.24 4.19 5.63
N CYS A 64 -3.72 3.84 4.43
CA CYS A 64 -3.28 2.65 3.74
C CYS A 64 -1.82 2.76 3.26
N GLU A 65 -1.37 3.94 2.78
CA GLU A 65 0.05 4.18 2.50
C GLU A 65 0.93 4.09 3.76
N HIS A 66 0.42 4.58 4.89
CA HIS A 66 1.10 4.45 6.18
C HIS A 66 1.24 2.97 6.60
N LEU A 67 0.21 2.15 6.42
CA LEU A 67 0.29 0.71 6.68
C LEU A 67 1.33 0.03 5.79
N ASP A 68 1.39 0.40 4.52
CA ASP A 68 2.40 -0.10 3.57
C ASP A 68 3.82 0.29 3.98
N TYR A 69 4.01 1.53 4.46
CA TYR A 69 5.28 1.98 5.01
C TYR A 69 5.68 1.17 6.25
N VAL A 70 4.75 0.95 7.19
CA VAL A 70 4.99 0.12 8.38
C VAL A 70 5.37 -1.31 8.00
N MET A 71 4.76 -1.89 6.96
CA MET A 71 5.14 -3.21 6.45
C MET A 71 6.58 -3.25 5.94
N ARG A 72 7.01 -2.23 5.18
CA ARG A 72 8.40 -2.11 4.71
C ARG A 72 9.39 -1.99 5.89
N MET A 73 9.03 -1.26 6.93
CA MET A 73 9.85 -1.14 8.15
C MET A 73 9.98 -2.48 8.88
N LYS A 74 8.90 -3.28 8.95
CA LYS A 74 8.94 -4.64 9.51
C LYS A 74 9.86 -5.56 8.71
N GLU A 75 9.86 -5.46 7.39
CA GLU A 75 10.76 -6.25 6.54
C GLU A 75 12.22 -5.87 6.75
N TYR A 76 12.52 -4.57 6.86
CA TYR A 76 13.86 -4.08 7.18
C TYR A 76 14.34 -4.59 8.56
N GLU A 77 13.52 -4.46 9.61
CA GLU A 77 13.88 -4.97 10.93
C GLU A 77 14.07 -6.49 10.95
N ARG A 78 13.27 -7.23 10.18
CA ARG A 78 13.38 -8.67 10.05
C ARG A 78 14.75 -9.05 9.49
N GLU A 79 15.16 -8.44 8.38
CA GLU A 79 16.47 -8.72 7.77
C GLU A 79 17.61 -8.37 8.71
N ARG A 80 17.52 -7.22 9.38
CA ARG A 80 18.51 -6.80 10.39
C ARG A 80 18.69 -7.86 11.49
N ARG A 81 17.58 -8.38 12.06
CA ARG A 81 17.62 -9.41 13.11
C ARG A 81 18.16 -10.75 12.60
N LEU A 82 17.85 -11.12 11.35
CA LEU A 82 18.35 -12.33 10.72
C LEU A 82 19.87 -12.26 10.49
N LEU A 83 20.39 -11.14 10.00
CA LEU A 83 21.82 -10.93 9.83
C LEU A 83 22.57 -10.97 11.17
N GLN A 84 22.03 -10.35 12.21
CA GLN A 84 22.59 -10.43 13.58
C GLN A 84 22.57 -11.86 14.13
N ARG A 85 21.53 -12.65 13.83
CA ARG A 85 21.49 -14.07 14.21
C ARG A 85 22.53 -14.90 13.46
N LYS A 86 22.74 -14.63 12.17
CA LYS A 86 23.76 -15.30 11.36
C LYS A 86 25.17 -15.03 11.93
N LYS A 87 25.48 -13.76 12.20
CA LYS A 87 26.75 -13.34 12.81
C LYS A 87 27.02 -13.94 14.20
N ARG A 88 25.98 -14.27 14.97
CA ARG A 88 26.12 -14.94 16.29
C ARG A 88 26.33 -16.44 16.19
N ARG A 89 26.02 -17.04 15.04
CA ARG A 89 26.13 -18.49 14.80
C ARG A 89 27.44 -18.85 14.10
N GLU A 90 27.97 -17.91 13.33
CA GLU A 90 29.37 -17.86 12.89
C GLU A 90 30.28 -17.59 14.09
#